data_AF-A0A8H5M835-F1
#
_entry.id   AF-A0A8H5M835-F1
#
_cell.length_a   1.000
_cell.length_b   1.000
_cell.length_c   1.000
_cell.angle_alpha   90.00
_cell.angle_beta   90.00
_cell.angle_gamma   90.00
#
_symmetry.space_group_name_H-M   'P 1'
#
loop_
_entity.id
_entity.type
_entity.pdbx_description
1 polymer ?
#
loop_
_entity_poly.entity_id
_entity_poly.type
_entity_poly.pdbx_seq_one_letter_code
_entity_poly.pdbx_strand_id
1 'polypeptide(L)'
;MMTYFSFQLGKWMHACEVETPEDILANPDSIPYTKEVDDALTPAKAVLADLLRTPDRVPSAAVPAKEWIKTQKKRLSKALVPYVGSLSIVERAQVANWFEVHVSTDKKIRRNWLGLLPVAHAYTVFISSRLKAEPKHRHLADNVILNKAWEIQLTGLPSLWTDIDVDKECLERLEEKMFERSMRAGIAGHYQWGLDAGDHQNDWDPYRGTPDHWNLGDRDGSEGEMEVGDL
;
A
#
# COMPACT_ATOMS: atom_id res chain seq x y z
N MET A 1 -24.46 -47.40 6.04
CA MET A 1 -23.69 -46.52 6.93
C MET A 1 -23.17 -45.38 6.06
N MET A 2 -23.93 -44.28 5.97
CA MET A 2 -23.51 -43.11 5.20
C MET A 2 -22.56 -42.30 6.07
N THR A 3 -21.29 -42.27 5.69
CA THR A 3 -20.30 -41.33 6.23
C THR A 3 -20.63 -39.95 5.69
N TYR A 4 -21.18 -39.09 6.54
CA TYR A 4 -21.24 -37.65 6.28
C TYR A 4 -19.82 -37.10 6.40
N PHE A 5 -19.26 -36.62 5.29
CA PHE A 5 -18.09 -35.75 5.34
C PHE A 5 -18.58 -34.38 5.81
N SER A 6 -18.28 -34.03 7.06
CA SER A 6 -18.40 -32.64 7.53
C SER A 6 -17.27 -31.85 6.88
N PHE A 7 -17.61 -31.02 5.89
CA PHE A 7 -16.70 -30.00 5.39
C PHE A 7 -16.76 -28.83 6.37
N GLN A 8 -15.73 -28.68 7.21
CA GLN A 8 -15.58 -27.45 7.97
C GLN A 8 -15.21 -26.34 6.99
N LEU A 9 -16.09 -25.34 6.83
CA LEU A 9 -15.73 -24.10 6.16
C LEU A 9 -14.55 -23.50 6.93
N GLY A 10 -13.43 -23.31 6.21
CA GLY A 10 -12.21 -22.78 6.78
C GLY A 10 -12.37 -21.32 7.18
N LYS A 11 -11.60 -20.88 8.18
CA LYS A 11 -11.51 -19.47 8.56
C LYS A 11 -10.63 -18.69 7.57
N TRP A 12 -11.11 -17.56 7.06
CA TRP A 12 -10.29 -16.60 6.31
C TRP A 12 -10.47 -15.16 6.84
N MET A 13 -9.62 -14.26 6.34
CA MET A 13 -9.68 -12.82 6.62
C MET A 13 -10.37 -12.15 5.43
N HIS A 14 -11.33 -11.26 5.69
CA HIS A 14 -12.02 -10.57 4.62
C HIS A 14 -11.06 -9.71 3.81
N ALA A 15 -11.31 -9.58 2.51
CA ALA A 15 -10.46 -8.79 1.64
C ALA A 15 -10.42 -7.31 2.09
N CYS A 16 -11.52 -6.79 2.64
CA CYS A 16 -11.58 -5.44 3.22
C CYS A 16 -10.75 -5.26 4.50
N GLU A 17 -10.39 -6.35 5.18
CA GLU A 17 -9.52 -6.34 6.36
C GLU A 17 -8.03 -6.41 6.00
N VAL A 18 -7.70 -6.82 4.77
CA VAL A 18 -6.33 -6.83 4.27
C VAL A 18 -5.84 -5.39 4.11
N GLU A 19 -4.68 -5.04 4.66
CA GLU A 19 -4.12 -3.69 4.51
C GLU A 19 -3.90 -3.34 3.02
N THR A 20 -4.35 -2.15 2.61
CA THR A 20 -4.04 -1.63 1.27
C THR A 20 -2.60 -1.15 1.20
N PRO A 21 -2.02 -1.00 0.00
CA PRO A 21 -0.73 -0.35 -0.15
C PRO A 21 -0.68 1.07 0.42
N GLU A 22 -1.79 1.80 0.35
CA GLU A 22 -1.96 3.11 0.98
C GLU A 22 -1.85 3.00 2.51
N ASP A 23 -2.48 2.01 3.14
CA ASP A 23 -2.38 1.77 4.58
C ASP A 23 -0.95 1.46 5.01
N ILE A 24 -0.29 0.56 4.27
CA ILE A 24 1.10 0.17 4.51
C ILE A 24 2.02 1.39 4.42
N LEU A 25 1.85 2.22 3.38
CA LEU A 25 2.68 3.40 3.15
C LEU A 25 2.34 4.59 4.07
N ALA A 26 1.08 4.73 4.49
CA ALA A 26 0.67 5.76 5.45
C ALA A 26 1.27 5.50 6.84
N ASN A 27 1.58 4.25 7.14
CA ASN A 27 2.25 3.83 8.36
C ASN A 27 3.70 3.32 8.12
N PRO A 28 4.69 4.22 8.04
CA PRO A 28 6.11 3.88 8.06
C PRO A 28 6.56 2.87 9.11
N ASP A 29 5.87 2.69 10.24
CA ASP A 29 6.27 1.70 11.26
C ASP A 29 5.86 0.26 10.88
N SER A 30 5.01 0.08 9.86
CA SER A 30 4.46 -1.22 9.44
C SER A 30 5.54 -2.20 9.02
N ILE A 31 6.56 -1.71 8.31
CA ILE A 31 7.64 -2.53 7.75
C ILE A 31 9.00 -1.94 8.15
N PRO A 32 9.76 -2.61 9.03
CA PRO A 32 11.10 -2.18 9.40
C PRO A 32 12.05 -2.14 8.21
N TYR A 33 12.92 -1.14 8.15
CA TYR A 33 13.94 -1.05 7.09
C TYR A 33 14.99 -2.16 7.19
N THR A 34 15.58 -2.52 6.05
CA THR A 34 16.65 -3.52 5.97
C THR A 34 18.04 -2.89 6.06
N LYS A 35 19.06 -3.71 6.29
CA LYS A 35 20.46 -3.27 6.23
C LYS A 35 20.83 -2.66 4.87
N GLU A 36 20.28 -3.21 3.77
CA GLU A 36 20.51 -2.66 2.42
C GLU A 36 20.02 -1.21 2.32
N VAL A 37 18.81 -0.93 2.84
CA VAL A 37 18.24 0.42 2.88
C VAL A 37 19.08 1.34 3.76
N ASP A 38 19.50 0.85 4.94
CA ASP A 38 20.32 1.61 5.88
C ASP A 38 21.68 2.00 5.29
N ASP A 39 22.39 1.03 4.72
CA ASP A 39 23.70 1.23 4.09
C ASP A 39 23.59 2.18 2.88
N ALA A 40 22.48 2.11 2.12
CA ALA A 40 22.25 2.97 0.96
C ALA A 40 21.92 4.43 1.34
N LEU A 41 21.11 4.65 2.39
CA LEU A 41 20.59 5.98 2.73
C LEU A 41 21.45 6.74 3.73
N THR A 42 22.20 6.03 4.58
CA THR A 42 23.07 6.66 5.60
C THR A 42 24.00 7.73 5.04
N PRO A 43 24.70 7.54 3.89
CA PRO A 43 25.56 8.57 3.31
C PRO A 43 24.81 9.87 2.94
N ALA A 44 23.51 9.77 2.61
CA ALA A 44 22.68 10.90 2.19
C ALA A 44 21.89 11.55 3.34
N LYS A 45 22.03 11.06 4.58
CA LYS A 45 21.25 11.52 5.74
C LYS A 45 21.22 13.04 5.92
N ALA A 46 22.38 13.70 5.80
CA ALA A 46 22.48 15.14 5.93
C ALA A 46 21.68 15.88 4.85
N VAL A 47 21.81 15.46 3.59
CA VAL A 47 21.08 16.05 2.45
C VAL A 47 19.58 15.87 2.62
N LEU A 48 19.12 14.70 3.07
CA LEU A 48 17.71 14.42 3.32
C LEU A 48 17.14 15.28 4.46
N ALA A 49 17.91 15.48 5.53
CA ALA A 49 17.53 16.38 6.62
C ALA A 49 17.45 17.84 6.17
N ASP A 50 18.39 18.29 5.35
CA ASP A 50 18.37 19.65 4.79
C ASP A 50 17.22 19.84 3.78
N LEU A 51 16.86 18.80 3.02
CA LEU A 51 15.69 18.82 2.16
C LEU A 51 14.38 18.97 2.93
N LEU A 52 14.27 18.31 4.09
CA LEU A 52 13.11 18.43 4.95
C LEU A 52 12.97 19.83 5.57
N ARG A 53 14.09 20.44 5.98
CA ARG A 53 14.10 21.72 6.71
C ARG A 53 14.16 22.94 5.80
N THR A 54 15.05 22.92 4.81
CA THR A 54 15.38 24.06 3.95
C THR A 54 15.64 23.60 2.51
N PRO A 55 14.63 23.09 1.80
CA PRO A 55 14.79 22.49 0.47
C PRO A 55 15.40 23.46 -0.55
N ASP A 56 15.19 24.77 -0.41
CA ASP A 56 15.73 25.79 -1.31
C ASP A 56 17.25 25.91 -1.25
N ARG A 57 17.87 25.61 -0.09
CA ARG A 57 19.32 25.74 0.12
C ARG A 57 20.13 24.55 -0.42
N VAL A 58 19.49 23.40 -0.59
CA VAL A 58 20.15 22.21 -1.14
C VAL A 58 20.45 22.41 -2.63
N PRO A 59 21.68 22.20 -3.13
CA PRO A 59 21.98 22.38 -4.55
C PRO A 59 21.13 21.47 -5.45
N SER A 60 20.59 21.99 -6.56
CA SER A 60 19.83 21.17 -7.53
C SER A 60 20.63 20.01 -8.11
N ALA A 61 21.95 20.16 -8.27
CA ALA A 61 22.82 19.11 -8.76
C ALA A 61 22.85 17.86 -7.86
N ALA A 62 22.56 18.03 -6.56
CA ALA A 62 22.48 16.94 -5.60
C ALA A 62 21.08 16.29 -5.56
N VAL A 63 20.05 16.94 -6.12
CA VAL A 63 18.65 16.51 -6.01
C VAL A 63 17.94 16.72 -7.35
N PRO A 64 18.06 15.76 -8.29
CA PRO A 64 17.53 15.92 -9.65
C PRO A 64 16.03 16.28 -9.71
N ALA A 65 15.23 15.74 -8.80
CA ALA A 65 13.80 16.02 -8.69
C ALA A 65 13.46 17.52 -8.48
N LYS A 66 14.40 18.33 -7.97
CA LYS A 66 14.17 19.78 -7.81
C LYS A 66 13.93 20.47 -9.14
N GLU A 67 14.70 20.12 -10.17
CA GLU A 67 14.53 20.72 -11.50
C GLU A 67 13.18 20.33 -12.10
N TRP A 68 12.77 19.07 -11.93
CA TRP A 68 11.44 18.63 -12.35
C TRP A 68 10.33 19.45 -11.66
N ILE A 69 10.38 19.63 -10.34
CA ILE A 69 9.37 20.44 -9.61
C ILE A 69 9.33 21.90 -10.10
N LYS A 70 10.48 22.49 -10.40
CA LYS A 70 10.56 23.86 -10.95
C LYS A 70 9.85 23.96 -12.29
N THR A 71 10.01 22.98 -13.18
CA THR A 71 9.28 22.98 -14.47
C THR A 71 7.76 22.89 -14.28
N GLN A 72 7.31 22.24 -13.21
CA GLN A 72 5.89 22.19 -12.81
C GLN A 72 5.37 23.47 -12.14
N LYS A 73 6.23 24.48 -11.93
CA LYS A 73 5.91 25.74 -11.23
C LYS A 73 5.32 25.54 -9.83
N LYS A 74 5.68 24.43 -9.16
CA LYS A 74 5.24 24.11 -7.80
C LYS A 74 6.30 24.50 -6.77
N ARG A 75 5.87 24.72 -5.52
CA ARG A 75 6.79 24.98 -4.40
C ARG A 75 7.47 23.67 -3.98
N LEU A 76 8.80 23.68 -3.79
CA LEU A 76 9.58 22.49 -3.42
C LEU A 76 9.04 21.77 -2.16
N SER A 77 8.60 22.54 -1.16
CA SER A 77 8.09 22.01 0.11
C SER A 77 6.67 21.43 0.05
N LYS A 78 5.94 21.62 -1.05
CA LYS A 78 4.54 21.17 -1.20
C LYS A 78 4.29 20.34 -2.45
N ALA A 79 5.30 20.17 -3.30
CA ALA A 79 5.15 19.45 -4.54
C ALA A 79 5.15 17.94 -4.27
N LEU A 80 4.03 17.30 -4.59
CA LEU A 80 3.94 15.85 -4.66
C LEU A 80 4.84 15.33 -5.78
N VAL A 81 5.57 14.26 -5.50
CA VAL A 81 6.39 13.53 -6.47
C VAL A 81 5.84 12.09 -6.51
N PRO A 82 4.88 11.79 -7.41
CA PRO A 82 4.17 10.51 -7.41
C PRO A 82 4.96 9.37 -8.07
N TYR A 83 6.22 9.61 -8.42
CA TYR A 83 7.05 8.68 -9.18
C TYR A 83 7.98 7.94 -8.23
N VAL A 84 7.92 6.61 -8.30
CA VAL A 84 8.67 5.69 -7.41
C VAL A 84 9.52 4.68 -8.20
N GLY A 85 9.51 4.76 -9.54
CA GLY A 85 10.27 3.86 -10.40
C GLY A 85 9.76 2.43 -10.32
N SER A 86 10.71 1.49 -10.19
CA SER A 86 10.46 0.06 -10.05
C SER A 86 10.44 -0.41 -8.59
N LEU A 87 10.32 0.49 -7.61
CA LEU A 87 10.31 0.13 -6.20
C LEU A 87 8.98 -0.51 -5.82
N SER A 88 9.06 -1.68 -5.19
CA SER A 88 7.90 -2.37 -4.62
C SER A 88 7.33 -1.62 -3.41
N ILE A 89 6.08 -1.93 -3.04
CA ILE A 89 5.41 -1.39 -1.85
C ILE A 89 6.27 -1.58 -0.60
N VAL A 90 6.83 -2.78 -0.43
CA VAL A 90 7.70 -3.14 0.70
C VAL A 90 8.94 -2.25 0.76
N GLU A 91 9.64 -2.06 -0.36
CA GLU A 91 10.85 -1.22 -0.39
C GLU A 91 10.54 0.25 -0.11
N ARG A 92 9.43 0.76 -0.63
CA ARG A 92 8.98 2.13 -0.36
C ARG A 92 8.64 2.32 1.10
N ALA A 93 7.99 1.34 1.73
CA ALA A 93 7.68 1.33 3.15
C ALA A 93 8.96 1.28 4.00
N GLN A 94 9.93 0.44 3.63
CA GLN A 94 11.23 0.36 4.29
C GLN A 94 12.01 1.68 4.21
N VAL A 95 12.05 2.32 3.04
CA VAL A 95 12.69 3.64 2.88
C VAL A 95 11.96 4.70 3.70
N ALA A 96 10.62 4.67 3.75
CA ALA A 96 9.83 5.59 4.58
C ALA A 96 10.08 5.35 6.09
N ASN A 97 10.16 4.10 6.52
CA ASN A 97 10.54 3.71 7.89
C ASN A 97 11.90 4.28 8.26
N TRP A 98 12.91 4.05 7.42
CA TRP A 98 14.25 4.59 7.63
C TRP A 98 14.25 6.12 7.72
N PHE A 99 13.53 6.78 6.81
CA PHE A 99 13.42 8.23 6.80
C PHE A 99 12.79 8.78 8.08
N GLU A 100 11.75 8.11 8.58
CA GLU A 100 11.10 8.49 9.84
C GLU A 100 12.06 8.34 11.03
N VAL A 101 12.75 7.20 11.12
CA VAL A 101 13.68 6.88 12.22
C VAL A 101 14.89 7.82 12.25
N HIS A 102 15.42 8.20 11.08
CA HIS A 102 16.71 8.89 11.00
C HIS A 102 16.66 10.36 10.64
N VAL A 103 15.62 10.81 9.92
CA VAL A 103 15.55 12.16 9.36
C VAL A 103 14.45 12.99 10.01
N SER A 104 13.22 12.47 10.03
CA SER A 104 12.06 13.18 10.58
C SER A 104 12.05 13.16 12.10
N THR A 105 12.29 11.97 12.69
CA THR A 105 12.18 11.56 14.11
C THR A 105 10.85 11.88 14.82
N ASP A 106 10.18 12.98 14.46
CA ASP A 106 8.83 13.36 14.89
C ASP A 106 7.79 12.89 13.88
N LYS A 107 6.83 12.09 14.33
CA LYS A 107 5.71 11.57 13.53
C LYS A 107 4.70 12.66 13.17
N LYS A 108 4.62 13.75 13.93
CA LYS A 108 3.66 14.86 13.69
C LYS A 108 3.96 15.62 12.40
N ILE A 109 5.20 15.55 11.92
CA ILE A 109 5.62 16.21 10.68
C ILE A 109 5.60 15.27 9.47
N ARG A 110 5.00 14.07 9.57
CA ARG A 110 4.89 13.09 8.46
C ARG A 110 4.31 13.72 7.18
N ARG A 111 3.29 14.58 7.32
CA ARG A 111 2.70 15.36 6.22
C ARG A 111 3.66 16.29 5.46
N ASN A 112 4.83 16.61 6.05
CA ASN A 112 5.82 17.49 5.45
C ASN A 112 6.83 16.74 4.56
N TRP A 113 6.81 15.40 4.55
CA TRP A 113 7.72 14.61 3.73
C TRP A 113 7.06 13.43 3.02
N LEU A 114 5.98 12.86 3.54
CA LEU A 114 5.30 11.71 2.93
C LEU A 114 4.72 12.12 1.57
N GLY A 115 5.13 11.40 0.50
CA GLY A 115 4.77 11.72 -0.89
C GLY A 115 5.41 12.99 -1.47
N LEU A 116 6.30 13.65 -0.73
CA LEU A 116 6.93 14.92 -1.11
C LEU A 116 8.41 14.72 -1.48
N LEU A 117 9.04 15.83 -1.92
CA LEU A 117 10.43 15.87 -2.37
C LEU A 117 11.44 15.13 -1.46
N PRO A 118 11.40 15.25 -0.11
CA PRO A 118 12.42 14.62 0.73
C PRO A 118 12.45 13.09 0.61
N VAL A 119 11.29 12.42 0.76
CA VAL A 119 11.22 10.96 0.65
C VAL A 119 11.37 10.50 -0.80
N ALA A 120 10.88 11.28 -1.76
CA ALA A 120 11.07 10.98 -3.17
C ALA A 120 12.56 10.98 -3.56
N HIS A 121 13.35 11.88 -2.95
CA HIS A 121 14.80 11.86 -3.14
C HIS A 121 15.47 10.68 -2.44
N ALA A 122 14.95 10.23 -1.28
CA ALA A 122 15.42 9.00 -0.65
C ALA A 122 15.23 7.78 -1.59
N TYR A 123 14.10 7.69 -2.30
CA TYR A 123 13.91 6.68 -3.35
C TYR A 123 14.97 6.80 -4.46
N THR A 124 15.28 8.02 -4.92
CA THR A 124 16.34 8.25 -5.92
C THR A 124 17.70 7.74 -5.42
N VAL A 125 18.06 8.04 -4.17
CA VAL A 125 19.32 7.59 -3.56
C VAL A 125 19.37 6.08 -3.46
N PHE A 126 18.27 5.44 -3.06
CA PHE A 126 18.19 3.99 -2.95
C PHE A 126 18.37 3.30 -4.32
N ILE A 127 17.65 3.78 -5.34
CA ILE A 127 17.82 3.30 -6.73
C ILE A 127 19.26 3.54 -7.21
N SER A 128 19.84 4.70 -6.92
CA SER A 128 21.22 5.04 -7.26
C SER A 128 22.23 4.08 -6.63
N SER A 129 22.02 3.67 -5.39
CA SER A 129 22.88 2.70 -4.70
C SER A 129 22.89 1.35 -5.43
N ARG A 130 21.70 0.85 -5.79
CA ARG A 130 21.56 -0.40 -6.56
C ARG A 130 22.20 -0.33 -7.93
N LEU A 131 21.98 0.78 -8.66
CA LEU A 131 22.65 0.99 -9.95
C LEU A 131 24.16 0.98 -9.81
N LYS A 132 24.71 1.61 -8.78
CA LYS A 132 26.17 1.66 -8.55
C LYS A 132 26.77 0.30 -8.20
N ALA A 133 25.97 -0.60 -7.63
CA ALA A 133 26.37 -1.99 -7.37
C ALA A 133 26.51 -2.81 -8.67
N GLU A 134 25.85 -2.41 -9.76
CA GLU A 134 25.96 -3.10 -11.05
C GLU A 134 27.34 -2.89 -11.70
N PRO A 135 28.01 -3.95 -12.20
CA PRO A 135 29.37 -3.85 -12.75
C PRO A 135 29.52 -2.81 -13.87
N LYS A 136 28.48 -2.66 -14.72
CA LYS A 136 28.46 -1.71 -15.85
C LYS A 136 28.35 -0.24 -15.42
N HIS A 137 28.02 0.05 -14.17
CA HIS A 137 27.79 1.41 -13.68
C HIS A 137 28.75 1.81 -12.55
N ARG A 138 29.51 0.86 -12.01
CA ARG A 138 30.46 1.08 -10.91
C ARG A 138 31.51 2.18 -11.16
N HIS A 139 31.87 2.41 -12.41
CA HIS A 139 32.89 3.40 -12.82
C HIS A 139 32.30 4.79 -13.10
N LEU A 140 30.98 4.93 -13.12
CA LEU A 140 30.33 6.20 -13.40
C LEU A 140 30.42 7.12 -12.18
N ALA A 141 30.50 8.42 -12.44
CA ALA A 141 30.50 9.43 -11.38
C ALA A 141 29.14 9.47 -10.67
N ASP A 142 29.15 9.80 -9.37
CA ASP A 142 27.97 9.73 -8.49
C ASP A 142 26.81 10.60 -8.99
N ASN A 143 27.10 11.79 -9.50
CA ASN A 143 26.10 12.68 -10.08
C ASN A 143 25.46 12.09 -11.33
N VAL A 144 26.21 11.34 -12.15
CA VAL A 144 25.69 10.69 -13.36
C VAL A 144 24.77 9.54 -12.96
N ILE A 145 25.17 8.71 -12.00
CA ILE A 145 24.35 7.61 -11.50
C ILE A 145 23.07 8.15 -10.85
N LEU A 146 23.17 9.22 -10.07
CA LEU A 146 22.02 9.82 -9.39
C LEU A 146 21.00 10.39 -10.37
N ASN A 147 21.44 11.06 -11.44
CA ASN A 147 20.53 11.52 -12.51
C ASN A 147 19.88 10.34 -13.23
N LYS A 148 20.64 9.27 -13.51
CA LYS A 148 20.09 8.06 -14.11
C LYS A 148 19.07 7.37 -13.20
N ALA A 149 19.32 7.34 -11.90
CA ALA A 149 18.38 6.82 -10.90
C ALA A 149 17.08 7.63 -10.90
N TRP A 150 17.19 8.96 -11.00
CA TRP A 150 16.02 9.83 -11.15
C TRP A 150 15.24 9.57 -12.44
N GLU A 151 15.92 9.37 -13.57
CA GLU A 151 15.27 9.00 -14.83
C GLU A 151 14.51 7.68 -14.70
N ILE A 152 15.09 6.67 -14.07
CA ILE A 152 14.41 5.38 -13.79
C ILE A 152 13.21 5.60 -12.88
N GLN A 153 13.35 6.42 -11.84
CA GLN A 153 12.26 6.76 -10.95
C GLN A 153 11.10 7.42 -11.70
N LEU A 154 11.41 8.39 -12.57
CA LEU A 154 10.44 9.18 -13.33
C LEU A 154 9.80 8.40 -14.48
N THR A 155 10.51 7.46 -15.10
CA THR A 155 9.99 6.62 -16.19
C THR A 155 9.13 5.46 -15.70
N GLY A 156 9.19 5.15 -14.39
CA GLY A 156 8.22 4.26 -13.76
C GLY A 156 6.80 4.83 -13.83
N LEU A 157 5.81 3.95 -13.84
CA LEU A 157 4.41 4.35 -13.69
C LEU A 157 4.23 5.04 -12.32
N PRO A 158 3.37 6.07 -12.21
CA PRO A 158 3.15 6.73 -10.93
C PRO A 158 2.53 5.76 -9.92
N SER A 159 2.94 5.83 -8.64
CA SER A 159 2.48 4.91 -7.58
C SER A 159 0.96 4.87 -7.46
N LEU A 160 0.29 6.01 -7.68
CA LEU A 160 -1.17 6.16 -7.65
C LEU A 160 -1.94 5.24 -8.63
N TRP A 161 -1.26 4.64 -9.62
CA TRP A 161 -1.90 3.83 -10.66
C TRP A 161 -1.47 2.35 -10.62
N THR A 162 -0.37 2.02 -9.94
CA THR A 162 0.20 0.67 -9.93
C THR A 162 -0.09 -0.12 -8.66
N ASP A 163 -0.50 0.56 -7.60
CA ASP A 163 -0.68 -0.06 -6.28
C ASP A 163 -2.08 -0.67 -6.11
N ILE A 164 -2.86 -0.81 -7.18
CA ILE A 164 -4.16 -1.45 -7.14
C ILE A 164 -3.96 -2.97 -7.07
N ASP A 165 -4.29 -3.56 -5.94
CA ASP A 165 -4.37 -5.01 -5.78
C ASP A 165 -5.69 -5.52 -6.42
N VAL A 166 -5.59 -5.89 -7.70
CA VAL A 166 -6.74 -6.36 -8.49
C VAL A 166 -7.35 -7.64 -7.89
N ASP A 167 -6.53 -8.52 -7.32
CA ASP A 167 -7.01 -9.75 -6.71
C ASP A 167 -7.82 -9.42 -5.45
N LYS A 168 -7.31 -8.53 -4.60
CA LYS A 168 -8.06 -8.01 -3.46
C LYS A 168 -9.37 -7.35 -3.90
N GLU A 169 -9.38 -6.47 -4.89
CA GLU A 169 -10.62 -5.82 -5.35
C GLU A 169 -11.63 -6.85 -5.90
N CYS A 170 -11.14 -7.86 -6.62
CA CYS A 170 -11.99 -8.96 -7.11
C CYS A 170 -12.57 -9.77 -5.96
N LEU A 171 -11.77 -10.06 -4.92
CA LEU A 171 -12.21 -10.75 -3.72
C LEU A 171 -13.21 -9.89 -2.93
N GLU A 172 -12.96 -8.60 -2.73
CA GLU A 172 -13.90 -7.69 -2.06
C GLU A 172 -15.25 -7.65 -2.78
N ARG A 173 -15.25 -7.54 -4.12
CA ARG A 173 -16.49 -7.56 -4.92
C ARG A 173 -17.21 -8.92 -4.88
N LEU A 174 -16.46 -10.02 -4.77
CA LEU A 174 -17.02 -11.34 -4.60
C LEU A 174 -17.68 -11.47 -3.21
N GLU A 175 -16.96 -11.04 -2.17
CA GLU A 175 -17.44 -11.03 -0.79
C GLU A 175 -18.65 -10.12 -0.61
N GLU A 176 -18.67 -8.94 -1.23
CA GLU A 176 -19.85 -8.06 -1.28
C GLU A 176 -21.04 -8.83 -1.84
N LYS A 177 -20.89 -9.53 -2.96
CA LYS A 177 -21.99 -10.34 -3.53
C LYS A 177 -22.42 -11.51 -2.67
N MET A 178 -21.50 -12.08 -1.88
CA MET A 178 -21.79 -13.22 -1.01
C MET A 178 -22.46 -12.78 0.30
N PHE A 179 -22.02 -11.66 0.87
CA PHE A 179 -22.38 -11.24 2.22
C PHE A 179 -23.27 -9.99 2.29
N GLU A 180 -23.53 -9.33 1.15
CA GLU A 180 -24.47 -8.21 1.09
C GLU A 180 -25.87 -8.64 1.55
N ARG A 181 -26.42 -7.83 2.46
CA ARG A 181 -27.81 -7.91 2.88
C ARG A 181 -28.57 -6.78 2.20
N SER A 182 -29.22 -7.13 1.10
CA SER A 182 -30.07 -6.21 0.35
C SER A 182 -31.25 -6.92 -0.31
N MET A 183 -32.22 -6.16 -0.82
CA MET A 183 -33.22 -6.72 -1.74
C MET A 183 -32.58 -7.38 -2.97
N ARG A 184 -31.48 -6.81 -3.49
CA ARG A 184 -30.76 -7.33 -4.67
C ARG A 184 -30.14 -8.70 -4.42
N ALA A 185 -29.62 -8.94 -3.21
CA ALA A 185 -28.97 -10.20 -2.84
C ALA A 185 -29.94 -11.39 -2.72
N GLY A 186 -31.26 -11.14 -2.69
CA GLY A 186 -32.23 -12.24 -2.62
C GLY A 186 -32.13 -13.00 -1.28
N ILE A 187 -32.59 -14.26 -1.29
CA ILE A 187 -32.54 -15.16 -0.13
C ILE A 187 -31.09 -15.40 0.33
N ALA A 188 -30.12 -15.35 -0.58
CA ALA A 188 -28.71 -15.54 -0.26
C ALA A 188 -28.14 -14.48 0.72
N GLY A 189 -28.74 -13.29 0.78
CA GLY A 189 -28.35 -12.22 1.70
C GLY A 189 -28.84 -12.38 3.15
N HIS A 190 -29.58 -13.45 3.48
CA HIS A 190 -30.12 -13.71 4.82
C HIS A 190 -29.18 -14.50 5.72
N TYR A 191 -27.92 -14.08 5.81
CA TYR A 191 -26.94 -14.77 6.64
C TYR A 191 -26.74 -16.25 6.29
N GLN A 192 -27.12 -16.67 5.08
CA GLN A 192 -27.29 -18.09 4.73
C GLN A 192 -25.97 -18.84 4.58
N TRP A 193 -24.90 -18.13 4.19
CA TRP A 193 -23.56 -18.71 4.11
C TRP A 193 -23.10 -19.24 5.47
N GLY A 194 -23.05 -20.57 5.58
CA GLY A 194 -22.56 -21.25 6.76
C GLY A 194 -23.61 -21.87 7.67
N LEU A 195 -24.88 -21.50 7.53
CA LEU A 195 -25.96 -22.05 8.33
C LEU A 195 -26.38 -23.46 7.87
N ASP A 196 -26.25 -23.74 6.56
CA ASP A 196 -26.72 -25.00 5.96
C ASP A 196 -25.70 -26.15 5.99
N ALA A 197 -24.44 -25.91 6.40
CA ALA A 197 -23.33 -26.86 6.24
C ALA A 197 -22.74 -27.42 7.56
N GLY A 198 -23.30 -27.05 8.73
CA GLY A 198 -22.80 -27.42 10.05
C GLY A 198 -21.83 -26.40 10.65
N ASP A 199 -21.33 -26.66 11.87
CA ASP A 199 -20.54 -25.69 12.63
C ASP A 199 -19.27 -25.23 11.89
N HIS A 200 -19.03 -23.92 11.89
CA HIS A 200 -17.80 -23.34 11.36
C HIS A 200 -16.58 -23.69 12.21
N GLN A 201 -15.40 -23.70 11.58
CA GLN A 201 -14.16 -23.92 12.30
C GLN A 201 -13.97 -22.88 13.41
N ASN A 202 -13.94 -23.32 14.68
CA ASN A 202 -13.81 -22.47 15.86
C ASN A 202 -14.93 -21.41 16.03
N ASP A 203 -16.18 -21.75 15.69
CA ASP A 203 -17.33 -20.82 15.78
C ASP A 203 -17.09 -19.52 15.00
N TRP A 204 -16.31 -19.60 13.93
CA TRP A 204 -16.01 -18.44 13.10
C TRP A 204 -17.28 -17.96 12.39
N ASP A 205 -17.47 -16.65 12.33
CA ASP A 205 -18.65 -16.03 11.74
C ASP A 205 -18.24 -15.29 10.46
N PRO A 206 -18.66 -15.73 9.26
CA PRO A 206 -18.27 -15.13 7.99
C PRO A 206 -18.93 -13.76 7.74
N TYR A 207 -19.84 -13.32 8.61
CA TYR A 207 -20.42 -11.97 8.56
C TYR A 207 -19.76 -11.02 9.56
N ARG A 208 -18.88 -11.54 10.42
CA ARG A 208 -18.14 -10.72 11.37
C ARG A 208 -17.01 -10.00 10.64
N GLY A 209 -17.05 -8.67 10.65
CA GLY A 209 -16.03 -7.83 10.02
C GLY A 209 -16.40 -7.36 8.62
N THR A 210 -17.57 -7.76 8.09
CA THR A 210 -18.09 -7.23 6.84
C THR A 210 -18.41 -5.74 6.97
N PRO A 211 -18.16 -4.92 5.94
CA PRO A 211 -18.47 -3.49 5.98
C PRO A 211 -19.95 -3.18 6.23
N ASP A 212 -20.24 -2.19 7.08
CA ASP A 212 -21.61 -1.78 7.42
C ASP A 212 -22.46 -1.42 6.19
N HIS A 213 -21.83 -0.86 5.15
CA HIS A 213 -22.50 -0.44 3.92
C HIS A 213 -22.97 -1.62 3.05
N TRP A 214 -22.58 -2.86 3.37
CA TRP A 214 -23.11 -4.06 2.73
C TRP A 214 -24.48 -4.46 3.30
N ASN A 215 -24.92 -3.85 4.41
CA ASN A 215 -26.25 -4.03 4.95
C ASN A 215 -27.10 -2.80 4.63
N LEU A 216 -27.88 -2.89 3.55
CA LEU A 216 -28.68 -1.77 3.06
C LEU A 216 -29.96 -1.55 3.88
N GLY A 217 -30.33 -2.51 4.74
CA GLY A 217 -31.51 -2.42 5.62
C GLY A 217 -32.84 -2.33 4.86
N ASP A 218 -32.84 -2.60 3.56
CA ASP A 218 -34.00 -2.52 2.67
C ASP A 218 -34.79 -3.83 2.58
N ARG A 219 -34.43 -4.82 3.42
CA ARG A 219 -35.05 -6.15 3.47
C ARG A 219 -35.41 -6.55 4.91
N ASP A 220 -36.69 -6.82 5.12
CA ASP A 220 -37.28 -7.19 6.42
C ASP A 220 -36.90 -8.60 6.89
N GLY A 221 -36.72 -9.55 5.96
CA GLY A 221 -36.31 -10.93 6.26
C GLY A 221 -37.32 -11.74 7.05
N SER A 222 -38.51 -11.92 6.48
CA SER A 222 -39.51 -12.82 7.06
C SER A 222 -39.17 -14.28 6.76
N GLU A 223 -39.36 -15.17 7.73
CA GLU A 223 -39.21 -16.63 7.58
C GLU A 223 -40.06 -17.23 6.43
N GLY A 224 -41.06 -16.50 5.93
CA GLY A 224 -41.88 -16.90 4.78
C GLY A 224 -41.18 -16.80 3.42
N GLU A 225 -39.93 -16.31 3.36
CA GLU A 225 -39.11 -16.27 2.14
C GLU A 225 -38.28 -17.55 1.93
N MET A 226 -38.23 -18.46 2.91
CA MET A 226 -37.63 -19.78 2.73
C MET A 226 -38.62 -20.68 1.98
N GLU A 227 -38.44 -20.81 0.66
CA GLU A 227 -39.02 -21.95 -0.06
C GLU A 227 -38.35 -23.22 0.46
N VAL A 228 -39.08 -23.99 1.27
CA VAL A 228 -38.70 -25.36 1.62
C VAL A 228 -38.65 -26.11 0.29
N GLY A 229 -37.43 -26.37 -0.20
CA GLY A 229 -37.24 -27.23 -1.36
C GLY A 229 -37.79 -28.61 -1.02
N ASP A 230 -38.96 -28.92 -1.56
CA ASP A 230 -39.51 -30.27 -1.51
C ASP A 230 -38.53 -31.20 -2.25
N LEU A 231 -37.83 -32.04 -1.48
CA LEU A 231 -36.99 -33.14 -1.96
C LEU A 231 -37.83 -34.27 -2.55
#